data_AF-A0A554LSJ1-F1
#
_entry.id   AF-A0A554LSJ1-F1
#
_cell.length_a   1.000
_cell.length_b   1.000
_cell.length_c   1.000
_cell.angle_alpha   90.00
_cell.angle_beta   90.00
_cell.angle_gamma   90.00
#
_symmetry.space_group_name_H-M   'P 1'
#
loop_
_entity.id
_entity.type
_entity.pdbx_description
1 polymer ?
#
loop_
_entity_poly.entity_id
_entity_poly.type
_entity_poly.pdbx_seq_one_letter_code
_entity_poly.pdbx_strand_id
1 'polypeptide(L)'
;MKKFIIVTAIIAAGIAGAYFIILNFSYQQTTAPKISFNTEEQPQNNAPAKDFSLSPIAGEQQPDTTTNASQQPAEKQSNNLTELALKQITDSLAQNNPGGLQTIDDQQWIGVNDPDQLAQDIAANASGKFNINDLKPVIKDSDLNISSDNSKENLTNYFLSLNQIIRDSSKSIPPDIFTDTSKISLTTFNQLANAYQASFNRIIKLETPSSLLSIHKKELELLGTEANIYKKIANQTTDPMTAILASQNLTDVNSEFTNLQKDVISFMEKSKITI
;
A
#
# COMPACT_ATOMS: atom_id res chain seq x y z
N MET A 1 37.32 -2.24 -14.98
CA MET A 1 35.97 -1.69 -14.75
C MET A 1 34.85 -2.76 -14.82
N LYS A 2 35.04 -3.96 -14.25
CA LYS A 2 34.06 -5.09 -14.36
C LYS A 2 33.71 -5.77 -13.01
N LYS A 3 34.01 -5.16 -11.86
CA LYS A 3 33.90 -5.81 -10.54
C LYS A 3 32.84 -5.22 -9.59
N PHE A 4 31.91 -4.42 -10.09
CA PHE A 4 30.83 -3.83 -9.29
C PHE A 4 29.46 -4.50 -9.48
N ILE A 5 29.38 -5.54 -10.33
CA ILE A 5 28.09 -6.09 -10.83
C ILE A 5 27.30 -6.84 -9.74
N ILE A 6 27.94 -7.32 -8.67
CA ILE A 6 27.30 -8.22 -7.71
C ILE A 6 26.52 -7.48 -6.62
N VAL A 7 26.93 -6.25 -6.24
CA VAL A 7 26.20 -5.44 -5.24
C VAL A 7 24.96 -4.77 -5.86
N THR A 8 24.94 -4.61 -7.19
CA THR A 8 23.81 -4.04 -7.95
C THR A 8 22.56 -4.91 -8.00
N ALA A 9 22.63 -6.23 -7.74
CA ALA A 9 21.46 -7.11 -7.84
C ALA A 9 20.44 -6.90 -6.70
N ILE A 10 20.93 -6.42 -5.54
CA ILE A 10 20.18 -6.32 -4.27
C ILE A 10 19.09 -5.24 -4.33
N ILE A 11 19.41 -4.14 -5.01
CA ILE A 11 18.59 -2.92 -5.10
C ILE A 11 17.90 -2.83 -6.47
N ALA A 12 18.47 -3.45 -7.51
CA ALA A 12 17.86 -3.49 -8.84
C ALA A 12 16.57 -4.33 -8.90
N ALA A 13 16.39 -5.35 -8.04
CA ALA A 13 15.14 -6.12 -8.02
C ALA A 13 13.96 -5.31 -7.44
N GLY A 14 14.20 -4.47 -6.43
CA GLY A 14 13.19 -3.54 -5.92
C GLY A 14 12.92 -2.38 -6.86
N ILE A 15 13.97 -1.76 -7.40
CA ILE A 15 13.84 -0.63 -8.32
C ILE A 15 13.19 -1.06 -9.65
N ALA A 16 13.58 -2.19 -10.24
CA ALA A 16 13.02 -2.62 -11.54
C ALA A 16 11.58 -3.11 -11.42
N GLY A 17 11.25 -3.89 -10.37
CA GLY A 17 9.89 -4.36 -10.13
C GLY A 17 8.92 -3.20 -9.90
N ALA A 18 9.27 -2.28 -8.98
CA ALA A 18 8.40 -1.17 -8.64
C ALA A 18 8.29 -0.11 -9.76
N TYR A 19 9.36 0.20 -10.51
CA TYR A 19 9.28 1.11 -11.66
C TYR A 19 8.33 0.60 -12.75
N PHE A 20 8.38 -0.69 -13.07
CA PHE A 20 7.47 -1.31 -14.05
C PHE A 20 6.03 -1.45 -13.54
N ILE A 21 5.84 -1.70 -12.23
CA ILE A 21 4.53 -1.74 -11.57
C ILE A 21 3.88 -0.34 -11.57
N ILE A 22 4.59 0.72 -11.17
CA ILE A 22 4.04 2.08 -11.07
C ILE A 22 3.59 2.60 -12.44
N LEU A 23 4.39 2.38 -13.48
CA LEU A 23 4.06 2.83 -14.85
C LEU A 23 2.82 2.12 -15.42
N ASN A 24 2.57 0.85 -15.09
CA ASN A 24 1.44 0.08 -15.63
C ASN A 24 0.20 0.05 -14.72
N PHE A 25 0.37 0.15 -13.39
CA PHE A 25 -0.73 0.30 -12.45
C PHE A 25 -1.43 1.64 -12.66
N SER A 26 -0.66 2.71 -12.94
CA SER A 26 -1.20 4.00 -13.38
C SER A 26 -1.89 3.90 -14.75
N TYR A 27 -1.36 3.09 -15.67
CA TYR A 27 -1.96 2.92 -17.01
C TYR A 27 -3.30 2.19 -16.99
N GLN A 28 -3.46 1.17 -16.13
CA GLN A 28 -4.72 0.48 -15.87
C GLN A 28 -5.76 1.38 -15.16
N GLN A 29 -5.33 2.50 -14.57
CA GLN A 29 -6.23 3.53 -14.03
C GLN A 29 -6.52 4.69 -15.01
N THR A 30 -5.75 4.85 -16.10
CA THR A 30 -5.95 5.93 -17.10
C THR A 30 -6.90 5.63 -18.25
N THR A 31 -7.64 4.53 -18.19
CA THR A 31 -9.00 4.60 -18.71
C THR A 31 -9.92 4.57 -17.52
N ALA A 32 -10.22 5.76 -16.97
CA ALA A 32 -11.61 6.01 -16.61
C ALA A 32 -12.42 5.38 -17.75
N PRO A 33 -13.35 4.45 -17.49
CA PRO A 33 -14.26 4.08 -18.54
C PRO A 33 -14.75 5.42 -19.09
N LYS A 34 -14.53 5.66 -20.39
CA LYS A 34 -15.36 6.65 -21.05
C LYS A 34 -16.74 6.08 -20.83
N ILE A 35 -17.41 6.57 -19.79
CA ILE A 35 -18.86 6.59 -19.73
C ILE A 35 -19.18 7.57 -20.85
N SER A 36 -19.16 7.03 -22.07
CA SER A 36 -19.81 7.63 -23.20
C SER A 36 -21.27 7.52 -22.81
N PHE A 37 -21.82 8.60 -22.28
CA PHE A 37 -23.25 8.82 -22.43
C PHE A 37 -23.46 9.00 -23.94
N ASN A 38 -23.57 7.87 -24.66
CA ASN A 38 -24.22 7.89 -25.94
C ASN A 38 -25.67 8.25 -25.64
N THR A 39 -25.95 9.54 -25.71
CA THR A 39 -27.26 10.04 -26.09
C THR A 39 -27.58 9.35 -27.42
N GLU A 40 -28.72 8.64 -27.45
CA GLU A 40 -29.24 7.83 -28.57
C GLU A 40 -28.67 6.40 -28.68
N GLU A 41 -29.30 5.46 -27.97
CA GLU A 41 -30.09 4.37 -28.58
C GLU A 41 -30.79 3.58 -27.46
N GLN A 42 -32.12 3.52 -27.50
CA GLN A 42 -32.91 2.61 -26.65
C GLN A 42 -32.61 1.15 -27.03
N PRO A 43 -32.54 0.26 -26.03
CA PRO A 43 -33.16 -1.04 -26.18
C PRO A 43 -34.12 -1.33 -25.02
N GLN A 44 -35.37 -1.60 -25.37
CA GLN A 44 -36.27 -2.36 -24.51
C GLN A 44 -35.65 -3.73 -24.24
N ASN A 45 -35.37 -4.07 -22.98
CA ASN A 45 -35.56 -5.45 -22.54
C ASN A 45 -35.71 -5.57 -21.03
N ASN A 46 -36.78 -6.27 -20.66
CA ASN A 46 -37.25 -6.54 -19.32
C ASN A 46 -36.32 -7.52 -18.60
N ALA A 47 -35.78 -7.13 -17.45
CA ALA A 47 -35.36 -8.07 -16.41
C ALA A 47 -35.72 -7.47 -15.04
N PRO A 48 -36.36 -8.23 -14.13
CA PRO A 48 -36.85 -7.70 -12.87
C PRO A 48 -35.69 -7.39 -11.93
N ALA A 49 -35.75 -6.22 -11.30
CA ALA A 49 -34.86 -5.80 -10.24
C ALA A 49 -34.92 -6.83 -9.09
N LYS A 50 -33.76 -7.35 -8.68
CA LYS A 50 -33.63 -8.05 -7.40
C LYS A 50 -33.76 -7.00 -6.30
N ASP A 51 -34.79 -7.15 -5.46
CA ASP A 51 -35.06 -6.36 -4.27
C ASP A 51 -33.81 -6.15 -3.41
N PHE A 52 -33.31 -4.91 -3.38
CA PHE A 52 -32.56 -4.39 -2.25
C PHE A 52 -33.60 -3.82 -1.28
N SER A 53 -34.07 -4.64 -0.34
CA SER A 53 -35.03 -4.22 0.67
C SER A 53 -34.31 -3.39 1.75
N LEU A 54 -34.44 -2.07 1.67
CA LEU A 54 -34.21 -1.18 2.81
C LEU A 54 -35.50 -1.19 3.64
N SER A 55 -35.47 -1.82 4.81
CA SER A 55 -36.59 -1.74 5.75
C SER A 55 -36.70 -0.32 6.31
N PRO A 56 -37.90 0.31 6.30
CA PRO A 56 -38.09 1.64 6.84
C PRO A 56 -38.17 1.61 8.37
N ILE A 57 -37.39 2.46 9.05
CA ILE A 57 -37.54 2.71 10.49
C ILE A 57 -38.63 3.78 10.63
N ALA A 58 -39.88 3.36 10.83
CA ALA A 58 -40.96 4.21 11.31
C ALA A 58 -41.17 3.96 12.81
N GLY A 59 -41.24 5.04 13.58
CA GLY A 59 -41.31 5.00 15.04
C GLY A 59 -42.64 4.48 15.59
N GLU A 60 -42.55 3.73 16.69
CA GLU A 60 -43.66 3.45 17.60
C GLU A 60 -43.24 3.80 19.03
N GLN A 61 -44.22 4.27 19.80
CA GLN A 61 -44.10 4.95 21.08
C GLN A 61 -43.66 4.03 22.24
N GLN A 62 -43.04 4.67 23.24
CA GLN A 62 -42.62 4.15 24.56
C GLN A 62 -43.64 3.23 25.26
N PRO A 63 -43.12 2.40 26.19
CA PRO A 63 -43.51 2.62 27.58
C PRO A 63 -42.29 2.83 28.51
N ASP A 64 -42.54 3.61 29.55
CA ASP A 64 -41.62 4.02 30.60
C ASP A 64 -40.82 2.88 31.24
N THR A 65 -39.50 3.05 31.26
CA THR A 65 -38.66 2.67 32.41
C THR A 65 -37.50 3.64 32.54
N THR A 66 -37.57 4.49 33.57
CA THR A 66 -36.41 5.11 34.21
C THR A 66 -35.41 4.02 34.60
N THR A 67 -34.14 4.13 34.16
CA THR A 67 -32.93 4.24 35.00
C THR A 67 -31.66 4.01 34.16
N ASN A 68 -30.76 5.00 34.21
CA ASN A 68 -29.31 4.99 33.96
C ASN A 68 -28.73 4.78 32.53
N ALA A 69 -28.34 5.93 31.97
CA ALA A 69 -27.10 6.18 31.21
C ALA A 69 -26.38 4.95 30.63
N SER A 70 -26.73 4.60 29.39
CA SER A 70 -25.93 3.70 28.57
C SER A 70 -25.06 4.52 27.62
N GLN A 71 -23.76 4.37 27.81
CA GLN A 71 -22.70 4.88 26.96
C GLN A 71 -22.98 4.48 25.50
N GLN A 72 -23.03 5.49 24.64
CA GLN A 72 -22.90 5.33 23.19
C GLN A 72 -21.68 4.44 22.93
N PRO A 73 -21.78 3.33 22.17
CA PRO A 73 -20.62 2.54 21.82
C PRO A 73 -19.65 3.47 21.12
N ALA A 74 -18.43 3.60 21.66
CA ALA A 74 -17.36 4.31 20.97
C ALA A 74 -17.27 3.73 19.55
N GLU A 75 -17.60 4.52 18.54
CA GLU A 75 -17.41 4.12 17.14
C GLU A 75 -15.96 3.66 17.01
N LYS A 76 -15.78 2.37 16.76
CA LYS A 76 -14.47 1.79 16.53
C LYS A 76 -14.00 2.38 15.20
N GLN A 77 -13.20 3.44 15.29
CA GLN A 77 -12.70 4.17 14.14
C GLN A 77 -12.00 3.18 13.20
N SER A 78 -12.60 2.92 12.05
CA SER A 78 -12.05 1.96 11.09
C SER A 78 -10.78 2.53 10.49
N ASN A 79 -9.73 1.72 10.43
CA ASN A 79 -8.50 2.04 9.72
C ASN A 79 -8.61 1.74 8.20
N ASN A 80 -9.76 1.24 7.74
CA ASN A 80 -10.03 0.98 6.33
C ASN A 80 -10.47 2.28 5.64
N LEU A 81 -9.62 2.83 4.78
CA LEU A 81 -9.88 4.13 4.14
C LEU A 81 -11.05 4.06 3.15
N THR A 82 -11.29 2.90 2.54
CA THR A 82 -12.49 2.69 1.70
C THR A 82 -13.78 2.68 2.51
N GLU A 83 -13.80 2.06 3.70
CA GLU A 83 -14.99 2.14 4.58
C GLU A 83 -15.25 3.58 5.03
N LEU A 84 -14.20 4.35 5.34
CA LEU A 84 -14.33 5.75 5.68
C LEU A 84 -14.87 6.60 4.51
N ALA A 85 -14.40 6.33 3.29
CA ALA A 85 -14.91 6.98 2.08
C ALA A 85 -16.39 6.64 1.84
N LEU A 86 -16.77 5.37 1.99
CA LEU A 86 -18.17 4.95 1.88
C LEU A 86 -19.05 5.62 2.92
N LYS A 87 -18.58 5.74 4.17
CA LYS A 87 -19.30 6.47 5.23
C LYS A 87 -19.54 7.93 4.84
N GLN A 88 -18.54 8.62 4.27
CA GLN A 88 -18.69 9.99 3.80
C GLN A 88 -19.70 10.13 2.66
N ILE A 89 -19.69 9.19 1.71
CA ILE A 89 -20.70 9.15 0.65
C ILE A 89 -22.08 8.96 1.26
N THR A 90 -22.28 7.96 2.12
CA THR A 90 -23.59 7.69 2.72
C THR A 90 -24.09 8.84 3.59
N ASP A 91 -23.21 9.49 4.34
CA ASP A 91 -23.55 10.64 5.18
C ASP A 91 -23.97 11.83 4.30
N SER A 92 -23.24 12.10 3.21
CA SER A 92 -23.60 13.14 2.24
C SER A 92 -24.94 12.87 1.56
N LEU A 93 -25.17 11.61 1.15
CA LEU A 93 -26.44 11.21 0.54
C LEU A 93 -27.62 11.36 1.52
N ALA A 94 -27.46 10.93 2.77
CA ALA A 94 -28.50 11.04 3.79
C ALA A 94 -28.82 12.51 4.11
N GLN A 95 -27.79 13.37 4.21
CA GLN A 95 -27.96 14.80 4.46
C GLN A 95 -28.66 15.53 3.32
N ASN A 96 -28.35 15.16 2.07
CA ASN A 96 -28.96 15.76 0.89
C ASN A 96 -30.36 15.20 0.56
N ASN A 97 -30.75 14.08 1.18
CA ASN A 97 -32.02 13.39 0.91
C ASN A 97 -32.78 13.04 2.21
N PRO A 98 -33.10 14.02 3.08
CA PRO A 98 -33.71 13.77 4.39
C PRO A 98 -35.12 13.15 4.29
N GLY A 99 -35.80 13.33 3.15
CA GLY A 99 -37.11 12.72 2.84
C GLY A 99 -37.05 11.51 1.91
N GLY A 100 -35.86 10.98 1.62
CA GLY A 100 -35.66 9.96 0.58
C GLY A 100 -35.50 10.58 -0.82
N LEU A 101 -35.89 9.82 -1.85
CA LEU A 101 -35.73 10.22 -3.26
C LEU A 101 -36.47 11.54 -3.55
N GLN A 102 -35.83 12.40 -4.34
CA GLN A 102 -36.39 13.67 -4.81
C GLN A 102 -37.07 13.49 -6.17
N THR A 103 -38.19 14.17 -6.41
CA THR A 103 -38.86 14.15 -7.73
C THR A 103 -38.41 15.34 -8.57
N ILE A 104 -37.79 15.06 -9.71
CA ILE A 104 -37.36 16.05 -10.72
C ILE A 104 -37.89 15.55 -12.07
N ASP A 105 -38.70 16.37 -12.75
CA ASP A 105 -39.34 16.06 -14.04
C ASP A 105 -40.08 14.70 -14.05
N ASP A 106 -40.94 14.48 -13.05
CA ASP A 106 -41.71 13.25 -12.83
C ASP A 106 -40.87 11.96 -12.63
N GLN A 107 -39.55 12.10 -12.45
CA GLN A 107 -38.64 11.00 -12.16
C GLN A 107 -38.07 11.12 -10.75
N GLN A 108 -37.78 9.97 -10.12
CA GLN A 108 -37.16 9.92 -8.80
C GLN A 108 -35.64 9.88 -8.91
N TRP A 109 -34.98 10.79 -8.20
CA TRP A 109 -33.53 10.99 -8.22
C TRP A 109 -32.97 11.02 -6.80
N ILE A 110 -31.70 10.65 -6.68
CA ILE A 110 -30.92 10.92 -5.46
C ILE A 110 -30.25 12.29 -5.64
N GLY A 111 -30.54 13.22 -4.74
CA GLY A 111 -29.87 14.52 -4.70
C GLY A 111 -28.43 14.37 -4.25
N VAL A 112 -27.48 14.84 -5.05
CA VAL A 112 -26.07 14.98 -4.67
C VAL A 112 -25.67 16.41 -4.95
N ASN A 113 -25.32 17.15 -3.89
CA ASN A 113 -24.73 18.48 -4.07
C ASN A 113 -23.29 18.30 -4.51
N ASP A 114 -22.98 18.77 -5.73
CA ASP A 114 -21.65 18.82 -6.34
C ASP A 114 -20.83 17.51 -6.18
N PRO A 115 -21.05 16.52 -7.06
CA PRO A 115 -20.35 15.23 -6.97
C PRO A 115 -18.82 15.37 -7.10
N ASP A 116 -18.33 16.39 -7.80
CA ASP A 116 -16.90 16.64 -7.95
C ASP A 116 -16.29 17.13 -6.64
N GLN A 117 -16.97 18.03 -5.93
CA GLN A 117 -16.53 18.48 -4.60
C GLN A 117 -16.54 17.32 -3.59
N LEU A 118 -17.59 16.48 -3.58
CA LEU A 118 -17.65 15.30 -2.71
C LEU A 118 -16.48 14.34 -2.98
N ALA A 119 -16.17 14.08 -4.26
CA ALA A 119 -15.04 13.23 -4.63
C ALA A 119 -13.70 13.81 -4.17
N GLN A 120 -13.51 15.13 -4.31
CA GLN A 120 -12.32 15.83 -3.82
C GLN A 120 -12.17 15.74 -2.30
N ASP A 121 -13.25 15.94 -1.56
CA ASP A 121 -13.24 15.87 -0.09
C ASP A 121 -12.90 14.46 0.40
N ILE A 122 -13.45 13.43 -0.24
CA ILE A 122 -13.15 12.02 0.06
C ILE A 122 -11.66 11.74 -0.19
N ALA A 123 -11.14 12.15 -1.35
CA ALA A 123 -9.74 11.95 -1.68
C ALA A 123 -8.82 12.69 -0.69
N ALA A 124 -9.12 13.96 -0.37
CA ALA A 124 -8.36 14.76 0.58
C ALA A 124 -8.39 14.16 1.99
N ASN A 125 -9.54 13.66 2.45
CA ASN A 125 -9.65 13.01 3.75
C ASN A 125 -8.85 11.70 3.82
N ALA A 126 -8.96 10.86 2.78
CA ALA A 126 -8.22 9.61 2.70
C ALA A 126 -6.69 9.88 2.70
N SER A 127 -6.22 10.80 1.86
CA SER A 127 -4.82 11.22 1.84
C SER A 127 -4.36 11.80 3.17
N GLY A 128 -5.17 12.63 3.82
CA GLY A 128 -4.83 13.21 5.13
C GLY A 128 -4.77 12.21 6.28
N LYS A 129 -5.43 11.07 6.15
CA LYS A 129 -5.40 9.95 7.12
C LYS A 129 -4.35 8.89 6.82
N PHE A 130 -3.84 8.85 5.59
CA PHE A 130 -2.77 7.95 5.22
C PHE A 130 -1.41 8.54 5.56
N ASN A 131 -0.64 7.86 6.41
CA ASN A 131 0.72 8.25 6.72
C ASN A 131 1.68 7.11 6.34
N ILE A 132 2.57 7.38 5.39
CA ILE A 132 3.58 6.40 4.95
C ILE A 132 4.49 5.94 6.09
N ASN A 133 4.72 6.79 7.10
CA ASN A 133 5.54 6.42 8.25
C ASN A 133 4.92 5.29 9.08
N ASP A 134 3.61 5.08 9.00
CA ASP A 134 2.94 3.96 9.67
C ASP A 134 3.28 2.61 9.01
N LEU A 135 3.83 2.63 7.78
CA LEU A 135 4.33 1.45 7.08
C LEU A 135 5.82 1.20 7.34
N LYS A 136 6.54 2.16 7.93
CA LYS A 136 7.98 2.04 8.23
C LYS A 136 8.16 1.26 9.54
N PRO A 137 8.86 0.11 9.55
CA PRO A 137 9.12 -0.61 10.79
C PRO A 137 10.12 0.16 11.66
N VAL A 138 9.92 0.14 12.98
CA VAL A 138 10.86 0.72 13.94
C VAL A 138 11.95 -0.29 14.25
N ILE A 139 13.21 0.04 13.95
CA ILE A 139 14.37 -0.83 14.20
C ILE A 139 15.16 -0.32 15.42
N LYS A 140 15.08 -1.05 16.53
CA LYS A 140 15.83 -0.72 17.76
C LYS A 140 17.18 -1.43 17.76
N ASP A 141 18.19 -0.81 18.37
CA ASP A 141 19.53 -1.42 18.48
C ASP A 141 19.48 -2.72 19.31
N SER A 142 18.55 -2.83 20.26
CA SER A 142 18.31 -4.03 21.06
C SER A 142 17.89 -5.25 20.23
N ASP A 143 17.38 -5.03 19.03
CA ASP A 143 16.86 -6.08 18.16
C ASP A 143 17.94 -6.60 17.18
N LEU A 144 19.14 -6.01 17.22
CA LEU A 144 20.23 -6.26 16.29
C LEU A 144 21.42 -6.97 16.96
N ASN A 145 22.06 -7.87 16.21
CA ASN A 145 23.33 -8.46 16.63
C ASN A 145 24.49 -7.57 16.15
N ILE A 146 24.98 -6.67 17.01
CA ILE A 146 26.01 -5.69 16.66
C ILE A 146 27.40 -6.20 17.06
N SER A 147 28.31 -6.28 16.08
CA SER A 147 29.70 -6.66 16.29
C SER A 147 30.61 -5.44 16.40
N SER A 148 31.54 -5.47 17.36
CA SER A 148 32.63 -4.49 17.43
C SER A 148 33.71 -4.76 16.39
N ASP A 149 33.75 -5.95 15.77
CA ASP A 149 34.74 -6.27 14.75
C ASP A 149 34.40 -5.59 13.41
N ASN A 150 35.22 -4.62 13.04
CA ASN A 150 35.15 -3.91 11.76
C ASN A 150 36.31 -4.29 10.84
N SER A 151 36.89 -5.48 11.04
CA SER A 151 37.91 -6.02 10.15
C SER A 151 37.36 -6.17 8.74
N LYS A 152 38.27 -6.08 7.75
CA LYS A 152 37.91 -6.28 6.34
C LYS A 152 37.28 -7.65 6.09
N GLU A 153 37.70 -8.67 6.83
CA GLU A 153 37.12 -10.00 6.77
C GLU A 153 35.66 -10.00 7.23
N ASN A 154 35.37 -9.44 8.41
CA ASN A 154 34.01 -9.40 8.94
C ASN A 154 33.07 -8.57 8.04
N LEU A 155 33.56 -7.43 7.53
CA LEU A 155 32.80 -6.62 6.57
C LEU A 155 32.50 -7.38 5.27
N THR A 156 33.48 -8.15 4.75
CA THR A 156 33.28 -8.97 3.54
C THR A 156 32.25 -10.07 3.81
N ASN A 157 32.35 -10.77 4.94
CA ASN A 157 31.42 -11.82 5.33
C ASN A 157 30.00 -11.29 5.52
N TYR A 158 29.84 -10.10 6.08
CA TYR A 158 28.54 -9.41 6.20
C TYR A 158 27.90 -9.23 4.81
N PHE A 159 28.61 -8.63 3.85
CA PHE A 159 28.04 -8.37 2.52
C PHE A 159 27.78 -9.65 1.72
N LEU A 160 28.62 -10.68 1.86
CA LEU A 160 28.38 -11.99 1.26
C LEU A 160 27.09 -12.63 1.83
N SER A 161 26.91 -12.57 3.14
CA SER A 161 25.73 -13.10 3.84
C SER A 161 24.46 -12.34 3.46
N LEU A 162 24.54 -11.01 3.41
CA LEU A 162 23.46 -10.13 2.95
C LEU A 162 23.02 -10.52 1.53
N ASN A 163 23.97 -10.59 0.59
CA ASN A 163 23.69 -10.97 -0.81
C ASN A 163 23.06 -12.37 -0.91
N GLN A 164 23.57 -13.34 -0.15
CA GLN A 164 22.99 -14.68 -0.12
C GLN A 164 21.52 -14.67 0.35
N ILE A 165 21.21 -13.93 1.42
CA ILE A 165 19.84 -13.83 1.93
C ILE A 165 18.90 -13.25 0.89
N ILE A 166 19.30 -12.16 0.23
CA ILE A 166 18.48 -11.50 -0.79
C ILE A 166 18.25 -12.41 -1.98
N ARG A 167 19.31 -13.01 -2.53
CA ARG A 167 19.21 -13.97 -3.64
C ARG A 167 18.31 -15.15 -3.31
N ASP A 168 18.38 -15.66 -2.08
CA ASP A 168 17.54 -16.78 -1.67
C ASP A 168 16.07 -16.35 -1.53
N SER A 169 15.82 -15.15 -1.04
CA SER A 169 14.45 -14.64 -0.83
C SER A 169 13.78 -14.25 -2.14
N SER A 170 14.56 -13.76 -3.12
CA SER A 170 14.07 -13.39 -4.45
C SER A 170 13.65 -14.58 -5.32
N LYS A 171 14.06 -15.82 -4.98
CA LYS A 171 13.64 -17.05 -5.71
C LYS A 171 12.13 -17.27 -5.70
N SER A 172 11.44 -16.67 -4.74
CA SER A 172 9.97 -16.75 -4.63
C SER A 172 9.24 -15.78 -5.58
N ILE A 173 9.97 -14.85 -6.19
CA ILE A 173 9.43 -13.87 -7.13
C ILE A 173 9.48 -14.46 -8.54
N PRO A 174 8.34 -14.53 -9.26
CA PRO A 174 8.34 -15.03 -10.64
C PRO A 174 9.22 -14.14 -11.53
N PRO A 175 10.15 -14.70 -12.32
CA PRO A 175 11.12 -13.91 -13.07
C PRO A 175 10.50 -13.13 -14.24
N ASP A 176 9.35 -13.58 -14.74
CA ASP A 176 8.63 -13.00 -15.87
C ASP A 176 8.04 -11.62 -15.57
N ILE A 177 7.74 -11.30 -14.31
CA ILE A 177 7.14 -10.00 -13.92
C ILE A 177 8.08 -8.81 -14.17
N PHE A 178 9.39 -9.05 -14.28
CA PHE A 178 10.38 -8.04 -14.58
C PHE A 178 10.47 -7.70 -16.08
N THR A 179 9.90 -8.56 -16.93
CA THR A 179 9.94 -8.44 -18.39
C THR A 179 8.57 -8.27 -19.03
N ASP A 180 7.52 -8.72 -18.36
CA ASP A 180 6.14 -8.71 -18.84
C ASP A 180 5.19 -8.33 -17.71
N THR A 181 4.72 -7.09 -17.74
CA THR A 181 3.82 -6.56 -16.71
C THR A 181 2.40 -7.11 -16.81
N SER A 182 2.03 -7.74 -17.93
CA SER A 182 0.74 -8.44 -18.05
C SER A 182 0.64 -9.67 -17.14
N LYS A 183 1.78 -10.14 -16.61
CA LYS A 183 1.86 -11.26 -15.65
C LYS A 183 1.65 -10.82 -14.20
N ILE A 184 1.57 -9.52 -13.93
CA ILE A 184 1.34 -9.00 -12.58
C ILE A 184 -0.10 -9.28 -12.17
N SER A 185 -0.26 -9.97 -11.05
CA SER A 185 -1.55 -10.30 -10.44
C SER A 185 -1.55 -9.98 -8.95
N LEU A 186 -2.70 -10.10 -8.29
CA LEU A 186 -2.79 -10.03 -6.82
C LEU A 186 -1.84 -11.03 -6.14
N THR A 187 -1.66 -12.21 -6.72
CA THR A 187 -0.72 -13.22 -6.21
C THR A 187 0.72 -12.72 -6.30
N THR A 188 1.07 -11.97 -7.34
CA THR A 188 2.40 -11.35 -7.50
C THR A 188 2.71 -10.40 -6.36
N PHE A 189 1.77 -9.54 -5.96
CA PHE A 189 1.97 -8.62 -4.83
C PHE A 189 2.15 -9.36 -3.50
N ASN A 190 1.42 -10.46 -3.28
CA ASN A 190 1.66 -11.31 -2.12
C ASN A 190 3.05 -11.96 -2.14
N GLN A 191 3.52 -12.43 -3.29
CA GLN A 191 4.86 -12.99 -3.44
C GLN A 191 5.95 -11.94 -3.17
N LEU A 192 5.80 -10.73 -3.70
CA LEU A 192 6.70 -9.61 -3.41
C LEU A 192 6.71 -9.30 -1.91
N ALA A 193 5.54 -9.06 -1.31
CA ALA A 193 5.42 -8.81 0.13
C ALA A 193 6.14 -9.87 0.98
N ASN A 194 5.97 -11.15 0.63
CA ASN A 194 6.60 -12.27 1.33
C ASN A 194 8.12 -12.32 1.10
N ALA A 195 8.60 -12.05 -0.11
CA ALA A 195 10.03 -12.02 -0.41
C ALA A 195 10.76 -10.93 0.39
N TYR A 196 10.18 -9.72 0.45
CA TYR A 196 10.71 -8.62 1.27
C TYR A 196 10.67 -8.93 2.76
N GLN A 197 9.55 -9.46 3.25
CA GLN A 197 9.41 -9.85 4.65
C GLN A 197 10.41 -10.96 5.03
N ALA A 198 10.63 -11.95 4.15
CA ALA A 198 11.59 -13.02 4.36
C ALA A 198 13.03 -12.47 4.40
N SER A 199 13.36 -11.52 3.53
CA SER A 199 14.65 -10.83 3.54
C SER A 199 14.85 -10.07 4.85
N PHE A 200 13.87 -9.25 5.24
CA PHE A 200 13.87 -8.51 6.51
C PHE A 200 14.13 -9.44 7.70
N ASN A 201 13.34 -10.52 7.82
CA ASN A 201 13.39 -11.46 8.94
C ASN A 201 14.73 -12.22 9.05
N ARG A 202 15.45 -12.35 7.93
CA ARG A 202 16.77 -12.99 7.89
C ARG A 202 17.89 -11.98 8.10
N ILE A 203 17.80 -10.80 7.50
CA ILE A 203 18.80 -9.73 7.60
C ILE A 203 18.89 -9.20 9.02
N ILE A 204 17.76 -9.04 9.73
CA ILE A 204 17.76 -8.53 11.12
C ILE A 204 18.56 -9.41 12.09
N LYS A 205 18.78 -10.69 11.72
CA LYS A 205 19.54 -11.67 12.51
C LYS A 205 21.02 -11.70 12.16
N LEU A 206 21.46 -10.96 11.13
CA LEU A 206 22.87 -10.91 10.75
C LEU A 206 23.69 -10.21 11.84
N GLU A 207 24.84 -10.80 12.13
CA GLU A 207 25.87 -10.07 12.85
C GLU A 207 26.35 -8.89 12.00
N THR A 208 26.16 -7.68 12.51
CA THR A 208 26.38 -6.44 11.79
C THR A 208 27.58 -5.70 12.38
N PRO A 209 28.65 -5.49 11.60
CA PRO A 209 29.75 -4.63 12.00
C PRO A 209 29.23 -3.24 12.39
N SER A 210 29.66 -2.73 13.55
CA SER A 210 29.20 -1.42 14.07
C SER A 210 29.38 -0.26 13.09
N SER A 211 30.39 -0.30 12.22
CA SER A 211 30.60 0.69 11.15
C SER A 211 29.53 0.67 10.04
N LEU A 212 28.76 -0.41 9.91
CA LEU A 212 27.66 -0.58 8.95
C LEU A 212 26.27 -0.38 9.56
N LEU A 213 26.18 -0.07 10.85
CA LEU A 213 24.91 -0.06 11.59
C LEU A 213 23.86 0.86 10.96
N SER A 214 24.23 2.06 10.53
CA SER A 214 23.30 3.00 9.89
C SER A 214 22.75 2.48 8.56
N ILE A 215 23.63 1.94 7.71
CA ILE A 215 23.27 1.31 6.43
C ILE A 215 22.34 0.11 6.68
N HIS A 216 22.69 -0.74 7.64
CA HIS A 216 21.91 -1.93 7.98
C HIS A 216 20.50 -1.59 8.46
N LYS A 217 20.36 -0.62 9.37
CA LYS A 217 19.05 -0.16 9.85
C LYS A 217 18.23 0.44 8.72
N LYS A 218 18.86 1.18 7.81
CA LYS A 218 18.16 1.75 6.66
C LYS A 218 17.68 0.68 5.69
N GLU A 219 18.50 -0.32 5.40
CA GLU A 219 18.11 -1.48 4.59
C GLU A 219 16.89 -2.18 5.18
N LEU A 220 16.91 -2.48 6.49
CA LEU A 220 15.78 -3.10 7.18
C LEU A 220 14.51 -2.23 7.13
N GLU A 221 14.63 -0.93 7.37
CA GLU A 221 13.51 0.00 7.26
C GLU A 221 12.88 -0.06 5.87
N LEU A 222 13.67 0.04 4.81
CA LEU A 222 13.18 0.05 3.44
C LEU A 222 12.57 -1.31 3.02
N LEU A 223 13.22 -2.42 3.35
CA LEU A 223 12.69 -3.77 3.07
C LEU A 223 11.35 -3.99 3.78
N GLY A 224 11.23 -3.61 5.04
CA GLY A 224 9.97 -3.74 5.77
C GLY A 224 8.89 -2.78 5.25
N THR A 225 9.27 -1.59 4.82
CA THR A 225 8.36 -0.62 4.19
C THR A 225 7.79 -1.19 2.89
N GLU A 226 8.63 -1.72 1.98
CA GLU A 226 8.15 -2.36 0.75
C GLU A 226 7.28 -3.58 1.04
N ALA A 227 7.66 -4.43 2.00
CA ALA A 227 6.83 -5.55 2.42
C ALA A 227 5.43 -5.09 2.83
N ASN A 228 5.33 -4.01 3.60
CA ASN A 228 4.06 -3.45 4.07
C ASN A 228 3.27 -2.79 2.94
N ILE A 229 3.91 -2.05 2.03
CA ILE A 229 3.25 -1.48 0.85
C ILE A 229 2.65 -2.59 -0.02
N TYR A 230 3.41 -3.63 -0.36
CA TYR A 230 2.91 -4.73 -1.18
C TYR A 230 1.78 -5.50 -0.50
N LYS A 231 1.78 -5.64 0.84
CA LYS A 231 0.62 -6.18 1.59
C LYS A 231 -0.62 -5.31 1.43
N LYS A 232 -0.48 -3.98 1.48
CA LYS A 232 -1.61 -3.05 1.25
C LYS A 232 -2.15 -3.20 -0.17
N ILE A 233 -1.29 -3.26 -1.17
CA ILE A 233 -1.68 -3.45 -2.58
C ILE A 233 -2.36 -4.82 -2.78
N ALA A 234 -1.82 -5.89 -2.19
CA ALA A 234 -2.41 -7.22 -2.26
C ALA A 234 -3.81 -7.29 -1.63
N ASN A 235 -4.13 -6.39 -0.68
CA ASN A 235 -5.44 -6.29 -0.03
C ASN A 235 -6.38 -5.26 -0.70
N GLN A 236 -6.12 -4.85 -1.95
CA GLN A 236 -6.93 -3.86 -2.67
C GLN A 236 -8.40 -4.24 -2.86
N THR A 237 -8.78 -5.52 -2.75
CA THR A 237 -10.19 -5.95 -2.81
C THR A 237 -10.98 -5.53 -1.57
N THR A 238 -10.30 -5.31 -0.45
CA THR A 238 -10.90 -4.98 0.85
C THR A 238 -10.78 -3.48 1.15
N ASP A 239 -9.65 -2.88 0.78
CA ASP A 239 -9.35 -1.46 1.01
C ASP A 239 -8.59 -0.88 -0.20
N PRO A 240 -9.28 -0.68 -1.34
CA PRO A 240 -8.66 -0.13 -2.55
C PRO A 240 -8.07 1.27 -2.34
N MET A 241 -8.64 2.09 -1.44
CA MET A 241 -8.15 3.44 -1.19
C MET A 241 -6.76 3.42 -0.54
N THR A 242 -6.58 2.59 0.49
CA THR A 242 -5.24 2.39 1.10
C THR A 242 -4.26 1.78 0.11
N ALA A 243 -4.69 0.84 -0.73
CA ALA A 243 -3.83 0.24 -1.75
C ALA A 243 -3.29 1.29 -2.75
N ILE A 244 -4.15 2.19 -3.24
CA ILE A 244 -3.75 3.28 -4.14
C ILE A 244 -2.74 4.19 -3.46
N LEU A 245 -3.06 4.70 -2.26
CA LEU A 245 -2.18 5.62 -1.54
C LEU A 245 -0.83 4.97 -1.19
N ALA A 246 -0.82 3.70 -0.78
CA ALA A 246 0.42 2.96 -0.56
C ALA A 246 1.25 2.81 -1.85
N SER A 247 0.61 2.51 -2.99
CA SER A 247 1.30 2.34 -4.27
C SER A 247 1.99 3.62 -4.77
N GLN A 248 1.41 4.80 -4.49
CA GLN A 248 1.98 6.10 -4.87
C GLN A 248 3.33 6.37 -4.18
N ASN A 249 3.56 5.77 -3.02
CA ASN A 249 4.80 5.94 -2.25
C ASN A 249 5.95 5.03 -2.70
N LEU A 250 5.70 4.08 -3.63
CA LEU A 250 6.76 3.19 -4.13
C LEU A 250 7.91 3.97 -4.80
N THR A 251 7.61 5.06 -5.52
CA THR A 251 8.63 5.89 -6.18
C THR A 251 9.61 6.48 -5.16
N ASP A 252 9.10 7.00 -4.05
CA ASP A 252 9.92 7.61 -3.01
C ASP A 252 10.78 6.56 -2.31
N VAL A 253 10.18 5.42 -1.95
CA VAL A 253 10.92 4.29 -1.34
C VAL A 253 12.03 3.77 -2.26
N ASN A 254 11.80 3.67 -3.57
CA ASN A 254 12.84 3.32 -4.55
C ASN A 254 13.97 4.34 -4.62
N SER A 255 13.63 5.63 -4.50
CA SER A 255 14.62 6.70 -4.45
C SER A 255 15.49 6.58 -3.19
N GLU A 256 14.88 6.24 -2.05
CA GLU A 256 15.60 5.95 -0.82
C GLU A 256 16.54 4.73 -0.97
N PHE A 257 16.10 3.64 -1.62
CA PHE A 257 16.96 2.50 -1.96
C PHE A 257 18.13 2.89 -2.87
N THR A 258 17.88 3.72 -3.89
CA THR A 258 18.92 4.24 -4.78
C THR A 258 19.98 5.03 -4.02
N ASN A 259 19.56 5.81 -3.01
CA ASN A 259 20.49 6.56 -2.17
C ASN A 259 21.28 5.63 -1.24
N LEU A 260 20.61 4.65 -0.63
CA LEU A 260 21.28 3.63 0.18
C LEU A 260 22.33 2.86 -0.63
N GLN A 261 22.05 2.56 -1.90
CA GLN A 261 23.03 1.94 -2.80
C GLN A 261 24.31 2.78 -2.93
N LYS A 262 24.17 4.09 -3.10
CA LYS A 262 25.32 5.01 -3.20
C LYS A 262 26.10 5.04 -1.90
N ASP A 263 25.42 4.99 -0.76
CA ASP A 263 26.05 4.94 0.56
C ASP A 263 26.84 3.65 0.75
N VAL A 264 26.27 2.51 0.36
CA VAL A 264 26.97 1.20 0.38
C VAL A 264 28.21 1.22 -0.51
N ILE A 265 28.09 1.68 -1.76
CA ILE A 265 29.23 1.76 -2.69
C ILE A 265 30.33 2.65 -2.11
N SER A 266 29.96 3.84 -1.62
CA SER A 266 30.90 4.79 -1.01
C SER A 266 31.59 4.19 0.23
N PHE A 267 30.86 3.42 1.04
CA PHE A 267 31.41 2.72 2.19
C PHE A 267 32.42 1.65 1.78
N MET A 268 32.08 0.82 0.78
CA MET A 268 32.94 -0.26 0.30
C MET A 268 34.24 0.27 -0.29
N GLU A 269 34.17 1.36 -1.07
CA GLU A 269 35.35 2.03 -1.64
C GLU A 269 36.29 2.54 -0.54
N LYS A 270 35.75 3.26 0.46
CA LYS A 270 36.52 3.77 1.60
C LYS A 270 37.16 2.64 2.41
N SER A 271 36.44 1.53 2.56
CA SER A 271 36.88 0.35 3.32
C SER A 271 37.78 -0.61 2.51
N LYS A 272 38.05 -0.30 1.22
CA LYS A 272 38.83 -1.15 0.30
C LYS A 272 38.29 -2.59 0.22
N ILE A 273 36.97 -2.74 0.29
CA ILE A 273 36.27 -4.03 0.13
C ILE A 273 36.02 -4.26 -1.36
N THR A 274 36.18 -5.49 -1.81
CA THR A 274 35.88 -5.89 -3.19
C THR A 274 35.26 -7.28 -3.14
N ILE A 275 34.09 -7.44 -3.73
CA ILE A 275 33.24 -8.64 -3.67
C ILE A 275 32.90 -9.07 -5.08
#